data_AF-A0A2R6FRU0-F1
#
_entry.id   AF-A0A2R6FRU0-F1
#
_cell.length_a   1.000
_cell.length_b   1.000
_cell.length_c   1.000
_cell.angle_alpha   90.00
_cell.angle_beta   90.00
_cell.angle_gamma   90.00
#
_symmetry.space_group_name_H-M   'P 1'
#
loop_
_entity.id
_entity.type
_entity.pdbx_description
1 polymer ?
#
loop_
_entity_poly.entity_id
_entity_poly.type
_entity_poly.pdbx_seq_one_letter_code
_entity_poly.pdbx_strand_id
1 'polypeptide(L)'
;GDLDERGVRAGRLPSVTLCYHRPRRPEQDWEYNLFTMVHGREQAAVDAKIDELAAEHLPFAHERLYSTATLKQTGARYEPLVGEGDASESDGVAGSETA
;
A
#
# COMPACT_ATOMS: atom_id res chain seq x y z
N GLY A 1 7.08 -16.42 7.58
CA GLY A 1 8.47 -16.50 8.08
C GLY A 1 8.72 -15.41 9.11
N ASP A 2 9.91 -15.34 9.69
CA ASP A 2 10.27 -14.34 10.73
C ASP A 2 9.93 -12.89 10.31
N LEU A 3 10.12 -12.56 9.03
CA LEU A 3 9.73 -11.26 8.47
C LEU A 3 8.23 -10.97 8.56
N ASP A 4 7.38 -11.96 8.25
CA ASP A 4 5.92 -11.78 8.25
C ASP A 4 5.40 -11.56 9.68
N GLU A 5 5.93 -12.31 10.65
CA GLU A 5 5.56 -12.18 12.05
C GLU A 5 5.92 -10.79 12.60
N ARG A 6 7.12 -10.30 12.27
CA ARG A 6 7.56 -8.94 12.61
C ARG A 6 6.69 -7.89 11.93
N GLY A 7 6.39 -8.07 10.64
CA GLY A 7 5.52 -7.18 9.88
C GLY A 7 4.12 -7.08 10.49
N VAL A 8 3.52 -8.20 10.87
CA VAL A 8 2.22 -8.24 11.55
C VAL A 8 2.28 -7.54 12.92
N ARG A 9 3.34 -7.77 13.71
CA ARG A 9 3.50 -7.10 15.02
C ARG A 9 3.63 -5.59 14.85
N ALA A 10 4.53 -5.15 13.97
CA ALA A 10 4.76 -3.74 13.70
C ALA A 10 3.50 -3.05 13.15
N GLY A 11 2.79 -3.68 12.22
CA GLY A 11 1.56 -3.14 11.63
C GLY A 11 0.36 -3.06 12.59
N ARG A 12 0.44 -3.64 13.79
CA ARG A 12 -0.58 -3.50 14.84
C ARG A 12 -0.31 -2.34 15.79
N LEU A 13 0.85 -1.69 15.69
CA LEU A 13 1.20 -0.57 16.54
C LEU A 13 0.39 0.67 16.12
N PRO A 14 -0.17 1.45 17.06
CA PRO A 14 -0.96 2.64 16.73
C PRO A 14 -0.18 3.70 15.92
N SER A 15 1.14 3.74 16.05
CA SER A 15 2.01 4.65 15.30
C SER A 15 2.23 4.23 13.83
N VAL A 16 1.93 2.98 13.47
CA VAL A 16 2.16 2.43 12.13
C VAL A 16 0.83 2.32 11.39
N THR A 17 0.61 3.18 10.38
CA THR A 17 -0.63 3.20 9.60
C THR A 17 -0.62 2.21 8.44
N LEU A 18 0.57 1.90 7.90
CA LEU A 18 0.78 0.88 6.87
C LEU A 18 2.05 0.11 7.19
N CYS A 19 2.02 -1.21 7.01
CA CYS A 19 3.18 -2.08 7.10
C CYS A 19 3.13 -3.06 5.92
N TYR A 20 4.15 -3.08 5.07
CA TYR A 20 4.14 -3.94 3.89
C TYR A 20 5.52 -4.48 3.52
N HIS A 21 5.51 -5.68 2.94
CA HIS A 21 6.68 -6.36 2.41
C HIS A 21 6.80 -6.10 0.90
N ARG A 22 8.03 -5.85 0.44
CA ARG A 22 8.43 -5.89 -0.98
C ARG A 22 9.72 -6.71 -1.15
N PRO A 23 9.89 -7.43 -2.28
CA PRO A 23 11.17 -8.06 -2.59
C PRO A 23 12.31 -7.03 -2.67
N ARG A 24 13.50 -7.41 -2.22
CA ARG A 24 14.73 -6.62 -2.39
C ARG A 24 15.09 -6.52 -3.87
N ARG A 25 15.83 -5.45 -4.23
CA ARG A 25 16.36 -5.19 -5.57
C ARG A 25 17.84 -4.80 -5.47
N PRO A 26 18.74 -5.75 -5.13
CA PRO A 26 20.18 -5.49 -5.00
C PRO A 26 20.80 -4.92 -6.28
N GLU A 27 20.29 -5.29 -7.45
CA GLU A 27 20.73 -4.77 -8.74
C GLU A 27 20.48 -3.26 -8.94
N GLN A 28 19.65 -2.67 -8.06
CA GLN A 28 19.32 -1.24 -8.03
C GLN A 28 19.75 -0.59 -6.71
N ASP A 29 20.65 -1.24 -5.95
CA ASP A 29 21.12 -0.77 -4.64
C ASP A 29 19.97 -0.56 -3.63
N TRP A 30 18.98 -1.48 -3.66
CA TRP A 30 17.78 -1.38 -2.82
C TRP A 30 17.59 -2.64 -1.97
N GLU A 31 18.20 -2.63 -0.79
CA GLU A 31 18.22 -3.75 0.16
C GLU A 31 16.98 -3.81 1.08
N TYR A 32 16.07 -2.85 0.97
CA TYR A 32 14.90 -2.73 1.84
C TYR A 32 13.76 -3.66 1.43
N ASN A 33 13.23 -4.43 2.39
CA ASN A 33 12.10 -5.34 2.16
C ASN A 33 10.92 -5.17 3.12
N LEU A 34 11.04 -4.40 4.20
CA LEU A 34 9.91 -4.06 5.08
C LEU A 34 9.76 -2.55 5.17
N PHE A 35 8.54 -2.08 4.98
CA PHE A 35 8.20 -0.66 4.94
C PHE A 35 7.12 -0.38 5.97
N THR A 36 7.34 0.64 6.80
CA THR A 36 6.35 1.12 7.77
C THR A 36 6.06 2.58 7.51
N MET A 37 4.78 2.95 7.57
CA MET A 37 4.33 4.33 7.41
C MET A 37 3.95 4.87 8.79
N VAL A 38 4.59 5.97 9.19
CA VAL A 38 4.35 6.68 10.46
C VAL A 38 3.96 8.11 10.13
N HIS A 39 2.87 8.60 10.72
CA HIS A 39 2.38 9.96 10.51
C HIS A 39 2.36 10.74 11.83
N GLY A 40 2.53 12.05 11.71
CA GLY A 40 2.41 12.99 12.82
C GLY A 40 2.32 14.41 12.29
N ARG A 41 2.01 15.35 13.19
CA ARG A 41 1.93 16.78 12.85
C ARG A 41 3.29 17.48 12.95
N GLU A 42 4.19 16.94 13.76
CA GLU A 42 5.52 17.47 14.02
C GLU A 42 6.58 16.42 13.73
N GLN A 43 7.63 16.81 13.02
CA GLN A 43 8.69 15.88 12.61
C GLN A 43 9.37 15.23 13.82
N ALA A 44 9.67 16.00 14.87
CA ALA A 44 10.31 15.47 16.08
C ALA A 44 9.46 14.38 16.77
N ALA A 45 8.13 14.51 16.76
CA ALA A 45 7.24 13.50 17.32
C ALA A 45 7.21 12.22 16.46
N VAL A 46 7.26 12.36 15.13
CA VAL A 46 7.40 11.23 14.20
C VAL A 46 8.72 10.52 14.40
N ASP A 47 9.82 11.28 14.52
CA ASP A 47 11.17 10.76 14.71
C ASP A 47 11.25 9.92 15.99
N ALA A 48 10.72 10.43 17.11
CA ALA A 48 10.65 9.68 18.36
C ALA A 48 9.88 8.36 18.23
N LYS A 49 8.81 8.34 17.42
CA LYS A 49 8.05 7.10 17.15
C LYS A 49 8.79 6.13 16.24
N ILE A 50 9.58 6.62 15.29
CA ILE A 50 10.45 5.77 14.48
C ILE A 50 11.57 5.17 15.35
N ASP A 51 12.13 5.94 16.27
CA ASP A 51 13.15 5.47 17.20
C ASP A 51 12.63 4.39 18.16
N GLU A 52 11.44 4.59 18.74
CA GLU A 52 10.72 3.57 19.53
C GLU A 52 10.48 2.30 18.72
N LEU A 53 9.98 2.44 17.50
CA LEU A 53 9.72 1.31 16.60
C LEU A 53 11.00 0.51 16.29
N ALA A 54 12.10 1.20 16.01
CA ALA A 54 13.39 0.59 15.71
C ALA A 54 13.98 -0.11 16.94
N ALA A 55 13.91 0.51 18.11
CA ALA A 55 14.46 -0.05 19.34
C ALA A 55 13.70 -1.30 19.82
N GLU A 56 12.36 -1.26 19.77
CA GLU A 56 11.52 -2.25 20.45
C GLU A 56 10.98 -3.36 19.53
N HIS A 57 10.84 -3.08 18.24
CA HIS A 57 10.13 -3.98 17.33
C HIS A 57 10.93 -4.36 16.09
N LEU A 58 11.72 -3.43 15.55
CA LEU A 58 12.47 -3.61 14.31
C LEU A 58 13.94 -3.18 14.47
N PRO A 59 14.76 -3.89 15.29
CA PRO A 59 16.15 -3.53 15.59
C PRO A 59 17.09 -3.89 14.43
N PHE A 60 16.85 -3.27 13.29
CA PHE A 60 17.60 -3.45 12.05
C PHE A 60 18.01 -2.08 11.49
N ALA A 61 19.04 -2.10 10.65
CA ALA A 61 19.38 -0.94 9.85
C ALA A 61 18.16 -0.52 9.02
N HIS A 62 17.84 0.77 9.08
CA HIS A 62 16.72 1.36 8.38
C HIS A 62 17.09 2.77 7.93
N GLU A 63 16.36 3.27 6.94
CA GLU A 63 16.42 4.66 6.51
C GLU A 63 15.05 5.32 6.66
N ARG A 64 15.06 6.63 6.89
CA ARG A 64 13.84 7.45 7.01
C ARG A 64 13.59 8.18 5.71
N LEU A 65 12.43 7.96 5.10
CA LEU A 65 12.00 8.65 3.88
C LEU A 65 10.93 9.67 4.21
N TYR A 66 11.33 10.93 4.43
CA TYR A 66 10.39 12.01 4.72
C TYR A 66 9.63 12.45 3.47
N SER A 67 8.31 12.51 3.56
CA SER A 67 7.49 13.14 2.53
C SER A 67 7.65 14.66 2.63
N THR A 68 8.34 15.27 1.68
CA THR A 68 8.60 16.73 1.67
C THR A 68 7.68 17.49 0.71
N ALA A 69 7.15 16.81 -0.31
CA ALA A 69 6.21 17.37 -1.26
C ALA A 69 5.26 16.27 -1.77
N THR A 70 4.01 16.64 -2.03
CA THR A 70 3.04 15.78 -2.70
C THR A 70 3.02 16.13 -4.19
N LEU A 71 3.74 15.36 -5.00
CA LEU A 71 3.78 15.58 -6.46
C LEU A 71 2.49 15.13 -7.15
N LYS A 72 1.85 14.09 -6.63
CA LYS A 72 0.56 13.57 -7.10
C LYS A 72 -0.16 12.83 -5.98
N GLN A 73 -1.43 13.16 -5.76
CA GLN A 73 -2.32 12.43 -4.86
C GLN A 73 -3.71 12.36 -5.49
N THR A 74 -4.01 11.24 -6.13
CA THR A 74 -5.27 11.00 -6.84
C THR A 74 -5.66 9.53 -6.69
N GLY A 75 -6.95 9.23 -6.65
CA GLY A 75 -7.43 7.84 -6.72
C GLY A 75 -7.12 7.20 -8.09
N ALA A 76 -7.15 5.86 -8.13
CA ALA A 76 -7.10 5.12 -9.39
C ALA A 76 -8.42 5.29 -10.16
N ARG A 77 -8.35 5.35 -11.50
CA ARG A 77 -9.51 5.38 -12.41
C ARG A 77 -9.58 4.04 -13.12
N TYR A 78 -10.55 3.21 -12.75
CA TYR A 78 -10.63 1.83 -13.23
C TYR A 78 -11.61 1.66 -14.39
N GLU A 79 -12.64 2.51 -14.47
CA GLU A 79 -13.72 2.47 -15.47
C GLU A 79 -13.22 2.29 -16.92
N PRO A 80 -12.21 3.04 -17.42
CA PRO A 80 -11.70 2.83 -18.76
C PRO A 80 -10.79 1.59 -18.92
N LEU A 81 -10.36 0.96 -17.81
CA LEU A 81 -9.47 -0.20 -17.78
C LEU A 81 -10.22 -1.52 -17.63
N VAL A 82 -11.42 -1.50 -17.04
CA VAL A 82 -12.28 -2.68 -16.83
C VAL A 82 -13.39 -2.80 -17.87
N GLY A 83 -13.15 -2.30 -19.10
CA GLY A 83 -14.12 -2.26 -20.19
C GLY A 83 -14.99 -3.52 -20.27
N GLU A 84 -16.31 -3.29 -20.39
CA GLU A 84 -17.38 -4.28 -20.38
C GLU A 84 -16.95 -5.61 -21.00
N GLY A 85 -16.79 -6.62 -20.16
CA GLY A 85 -16.68 -7.99 -20.62
C GLY A 85 -17.95 -8.36 -21.37
N ASP A 86 -17.80 -8.62 -22.67
CA ASP A 86 -18.76 -9.30 -23.53
C ASP A 86 -20.21 -8.82 -23.37
N ALA A 87 -20.56 -7.70 -24.02
CA ALA A 87 -21.93 -7.50 -24.46
C ALA A 87 -22.21 -8.51 -25.59
N SER A 88 -22.49 -9.76 -25.22
CA SER A 88 -23.02 -10.74 -26.14
C SER A 88 -24.32 -10.19 -26.75
N GLU A 89 -24.32 -10.03 -28.07
CA GLU A 89 -25.49 -9.74 -28.89
C GLU A 89 -26.63 -10.68 -28.49
N SER A 90 -27.70 -10.12 -27.90
CA SER A 90 -28.96 -10.84 -27.76
C SER A 90 -29.70 -10.77 -29.08
N ASP A 91 -29.51 -11.80 -29.91
CA ASP A 91 -30.42 -12.13 -30.98
C ASP A 91 -31.77 -12.56 -30.34
N GLY A 92 -32.82 -11.79 -30.57
CA GLY A 92 -34.07 -11.92 -29.82
C GLY A 92 -35.25 -11.30 -30.58
N VAL A 93 -35.67 -12.00 -31.63
CA VAL A 93 -36.92 -11.76 -32.38
C VAL A 93 -38.11 -11.57 -31.43
N ALA A 94 -38.73 -10.39 -31.47
CA ALA A 94 -40.05 -10.17 -30.89
C ALA A 94 -41.13 -10.53 -31.93
N GLY A 95 -41.83 -11.64 -31.66
CA GLY A 95 -42.98 -12.10 -32.41
C GLY A 95 -44.20 -11.18 -32.30
N SER A 96 -45.04 -11.32 -33.31
CA SER A 96 -46.29 -10.62 -33.62
C SER A 96 -47.52 -11.17 -32.87
N GLU A 97 -48.59 -10.35 -32.84
CA GLU A 97 -50.03 -10.64 -32.61
C GLU A 97 -50.55 -10.77 -31.16
N THR A 98 -51.31 -9.78 -30.63
CA THR A 98 -52.75 -9.40 -30.78
C THR A 98 -53.76 -10.39 -30.19
N ALA A 99 -54.42 -9.99 -29.09
CA ALA A 99 -55.87 -9.75 -28.92
C ALA A 99 -56.22 -9.58 -27.43
#